data_AF-A0A9D5XL78-F1
#
_entry.id   AF-A0A9D5XL78-F1
#
_cell.length_a   1.000
_cell.length_b   1.000
_cell.length_c   1.000
_cell.angle_alpha   90.00
_cell.angle_beta   90.00
_cell.angle_gamma   90.00
#
_symmetry.space_group_name_H-M   'P 1'
#
loop_
_entity.id
_entity.type
_entity.pdbx_description
1 polymer ?
#
loop_
_entity_poly.entity_id
_entity_poly.type
_entity_poly.pdbx_seq_one_letter_code
_entity_poly.pdbx_strand_id
1 'polypeptide(L)' 'MNEAQEQLGQLIDDLDSLAHALGMPLPDAMHVQSLRATLPAKVEALKVAFVGVTGENPWASDGEGVVESLEGWPL' A
#
# COMPACT_ATOMS: atom_id res chain seq x y z
N MET A 1 6.25 16.10 11.87
CA MET A 1 5.40 15.21 11.07
C MET A 1 4.69 14.30 12.07
N ASN A 2 3.44 13.92 11.83
CA ASN A 2 2.81 12.90 12.70
C ASN A 2 3.11 11.50 12.14
N GLU A 3 2.90 10.47 12.96
CA GLU A 3 3.22 9.08 12.60
C GLU A 3 2.49 8.63 11.31
N ALA A 4 1.23 9.05 11.13
CA ALA A 4 0.46 8.74 9.93
C ALA A 4 1.09 9.33 8.65
N GLN A 5 1.63 10.55 8.72
CA GLN A 5 2.33 11.18 7.61
C GLN A 5 3.68 10.50 7.34
N GLU A 6 4.41 10.07 8.37
CA GLU A 6 5.67 9.32 8.22
C GLU A 6 5.44 7.98 7.53
N GLN A 7 4.41 7.24 7.95
CA GLN A 7 4.01 5.98 7.30
C GLN A 7 3.60 6.20 5.84
N LEU A 8 2.83 7.24 5.54
CA LEU A 8 2.48 7.58 4.16
C LEU A 8 3.72 7.91 3.32
N GLY A 9 4.67 8.67 3.86
CA GLY A 9 5.93 8.98 3.20
C GLY A 9 6.74 7.72 2.86
N GLN A 10 6.88 6.81 3.82
CA GLN A 10 7.57 5.53 3.60
C GLN A 10 6.90 4.70 2.51
N LEU A 11 5.55 4.65 2.47
CA LEU A 11 4.81 3.92 1.44
C LEU A 11 5.01 4.50 0.03
N ILE A 12 5.20 5.81 -0.09
CA ILE A 12 5.51 6.48 -1.35
C ILE A 12 6.94 6.11 -1.80
N ASP A 13 7.93 6.21 -0.92
CA ASP A 13 9.32 5.81 -1.23
C ASP A 13 9.41 4.34 -1.70
N ASP A 14 8.61 3.50 -1.06
CA ASP A 14 8.43 2.08 -1.36
C ASP A 14 7.83 1.81 -2.74
N LEU A 15 6.95 2.70 -3.24
CA LEU A 15 6.39 2.64 -4.58
C LEU A 15 7.37 3.18 -5.62
N ASP A 16 8.08 4.26 -5.31
CA ASP A 16 9.13 4.82 -6.17
C ASP A 16 10.25 3.79 -6.39
N SER A 17 10.64 3.07 -5.34
CA SER A 17 11.60 1.97 -5.42
C SER A 17 11.12 0.86 -6.37
N LEU A 18 9.82 0.53 -6.35
CA LEU A 18 9.20 -0.43 -7.25
C LEU A 18 9.18 0.07 -8.69
N ALA A 19 8.81 1.33 -8.90
CA ALA A 19 8.81 1.94 -10.22
C ALA A 19 10.23 1.98 -10.82
N HIS A 20 11.24 2.27 -10.01
CA HIS A 20 12.63 2.22 -10.43
C HIS A 20 13.05 0.80 -10.81
N ALA A 21 12.65 -0.21 -10.03
CA ALA A 21 12.97 -1.61 -10.30
C ALA A 21 12.44 -2.10 -11.65
N LEU A 22 11.27 -1.61 -12.09
CA LEU A 22 10.70 -1.92 -13.41
C LEU A 22 11.55 -1.39 -14.58
N GLY A 23 12.43 -0.41 -14.33
CA GLY A 23 13.39 0.09 -15.32
C GLY A 23 14.63 -0.79 -15.49
N MET A 24 14.83 -1.78 -14.63
CA MET A 24 15.98 -2.69 -14.75
C MET A 24 15.81 -3.64 -15.94
N PRO A 25 16.91 -4.02 -16.63
CA PRO A 25 16.88 -4.91 -17.78
C PRO A 25 16.69 -6.38 -17.34
N LEU A 26 15.53 -6.68 -16.80
CA LEU A 26 15.06 -8.02 -16.45
C LEU A 26 13.95 -8.46 -17.43
N PRO A 27 13.70 -9.78 -17.55
CA PRO A 27 12.56 -10.26 -18.33
C PRO A 27 11.24 -9.74 -17.77
N ASP A 28 10.33 -9.31 -18.65
CA ASP A 28 8.99 -8.80 -18.27
C ASP A 28 8.22 -9.77 -17.38
N ALA A 29 8.39 -11.08 -17.58
CA ALA A 29 7.76 -12.10 -16.74
C ALA A 29 8.16 -11.97 -15.26
N MET A 30 9.41 -11.60 -14.96
CA MET A 30 9.87 -11.36 -13.60
C MET A 30 9.28 -10.08 -13.02
N HIS A 31 9.20 -9.01 -13.82
CA HIS A 31 8.55 -7.75 -13.44
C HIS A 31 7.07 -7.98 -13.09
N VAL A 32 6.34 -8.68 -13.95
CA VAL A 32 4.93 -9.01 -13.75
C VAL A 32 4.74 -9.91 -12.53
N GLN A 33 5.62 -10.91 -12.32
CA GLN A 33 5.55 -11.77 -11.15
C GLN A 33 5.77 -10.97 -9.85
N SER A 34 6.77 -10.08 -9.85
CA SER A 34 7.04 -9.18 -8.72
C SER A 34 5.84 -8.28 -8.42
N LEU A 35 5.31 -7.60 -9.43
CA LEU A 35 4.15 -6.72 -9.29
C LEU A 35 2.91 -7.46 -8.79
N ARG A 36 2.61 -8.65 -9.32
CA ARG A 36 1.48 -9.48 -8.85
C ARG A 36 1.59 -9.84 -7.37
N ALA A 37 2.82 -10.04 -6.87
CA ALA A 37 3.06 -10.38 -5.48
C ALA A 37 3.01 -9.15 -4.54
N THR A 38 3.52 -7.99 -4.97
CA THR A 38 3.76 -6.85 -4.06
C THR A 38 2.72 -5.74 -4.17
N LEU A 39 2.15 -5.51 -5.35
CA LEU A 39 1.27 -4.35 -5.60
C LEU A 39 -0.04 -4.40 -4.78
N PRO A 40 -0.74 -5.55 -4.63
CA PRO A 40 -1.98 -5.59 -3.85
C PRO A 40 -1.78 -5.15 -2.40
N ALA A 41 -0.72 -5.64 -1.74
CA ALA A 41 -0.41 -5.28 -0.36
C ALA A 41 -0.08 -3.78 -0.20
N LYS A 42 0.65 -3.20 -1.16
CA LYS A 42 0.97 -1.76 -1.16
C LYS A 42 -0.26 -0.89 -1.38
N VAL A 43 -1.21 -1.32 -2.22
CA VAL A 43 -2.49 -0.63 -2.40
C VAL A 43 -3.30 -0.62 -1.11
N GLU A 44 -3.41 -1.74 -0.40
CA GLU A 44 -4.12 -1.79 0.88
C GLU A 44 -3.44 -0.93 1.95
N ALA A 45 -2.11 -0.98 2.04
CA ALA A 45 -1.35 -0.14 2.96
C ALA A 45 -1.57 1.36 2.69
N LEU A 46 -1.61 1.77 1.42
CA LEU A 46 -1.91 3.16 1.04
C LEU A 46 -3.34 3.59 1.39
N LYS A 47 -4.33 2.71 1.23
CA LYS A 47 -5.71 3.00 1.67
C LYS A 47 -5.76 3.22 3.17
N VAL A 48 -5.11 2.37 3.95
CA VAL A 48 -5.02 2.51 5.41
C VAL A 48 -4.33 3.82 5.78
N ALA A 49 -3.19 4.13 5.15
CA ALA A 49 -2.48 5.38 5.39
C ALA A 49 -3.32 6.61 5.02
N PHE A 50 -4.09 6.54 3.92
CA PHE A 50 -5.02 7.60 3.54
C PHE A 50 -6.06 7.84 4.64
N VAL A 51 -6.72 6.79 5.14
CA VAL A 51 -7.68 6.89 6.24
C VAL A 51 -7.00 7.46 7.49
N GLY A 52 -5.78 7.01 7.81
CA GLY A 52 -5.02 7.50 8.95
C GLY A 52 -4.65 8.99 8.88
N VAL A 53 -4.37 9.51 7.68
CA VAL A 53 -4.01 10.92 7.46
C VAL A 53 -5.24 11.81 7.33
N THR A 54 -6.29 11.35 6.66
CA THR A 54 -7.46 12.18 6.31
C THR A 54 -8.62 12.03 7.28
N GLY A 55 -8.71 10.90 8.00
CA GLY A 55 -9.88 10.51 8.78
C GLY A 55 -11.06 10.02 7.95
N GLU A 56 -10.94 9.95 6.62
CA GLU A 56 -12.02 9.55 5.71
C GLU A 56 -11.71 8.21 5.05
N ASN A 57 -12.71 7.31 4.97
CA ASN A 57 -12.60 6.06 4.24
C ASN A 57 -13.55 6.04 3.02
N PRO A 58 -13.10 6.51 1.85
CA PRO A 58 -13.92 6.50 0.64
C PRO A 58 -14.16 5.09 0.09
N TRP A 59 -13.41 4.09 0.56
CA TRP A 59 -13.57 2.68 0.16
C TRP A 59 -14.51 1.90 1.08
N ALA A 60 -14.97 2.50 2.19
CA ALA A 60 -16.04 1.95 3.01
C ALA A 60 -17.38 2.11 2.29
N SER A 61 -17.64 1.29 1.28
CA SER A 61 -19.01 1.11 0.78
C SER A 61 -19.72 0.09 1.68
N ASP A 62 -20.97 0.39 2.04
CA ASP A 62 -21.89 -0.55 2.69
C ASP A 62 -22.01 -1.83 1.84
N GLY A 63 -21.25 -2.87 2.18
CA GLY A 63 -21.34 -4.19 1.54
C GLY A 63 -20.06 -4.68 0.89
N GLU A 64 -19.42 -5.62 1.61
CA GLU A 64 -18.50 -6.65 1.12
C GLU A 64 -17.19 -6.23 0.44
N GLY A 65 -16.12 -6.24 1.25
CA GLY A 65 -14.75 -6.16 0.73
C GLY A 65 -13.67 -6.07 1.81
N VAL A 66 -13.75 -6.94 2.83
CA VAL A 66 -12.66 -7.33 3.75
C VAL A 66 -11.80 -6.20 4.33
N VAL A 67 -12.31 -5.56 5.39
CA VAL A 67 -11.46 -5.14 6.52
C VAL A 67 -11.53 -6.23 7.60
N GLU A 68 -10.97 -7.41 7.31
CA GLU A 68 -10.75 -8.37 8.40
C GLU A 68 -9.53 -7.94 9.21
N SER A 69 -9.81 -7.59 10.46
CA SER A 69 -8.91 -7.64 11.62
C SER A 69 -7.86 -6.52 11.75
N LEU A 70 -8.31 -5.37 12.23
CA LEU A 70 -7.47 -4.37 12.91
C LEU A 70 -7.39 -4.59 14.44
N GLU A 71 -7.76 -5.76 14.97
CA GLU A 71 -7.71 -6.05 16.42
C GLU A 71 -6.33 -6.57 16.92
N GLY A 72 -5.25 -6.48 16.12
CA GLY A 72 -4.02 -7.22 16.40
C GLY A 72 -2.67 -6.49 16.28
N TRP A 73 -2.61 -5.21 15.92
CA TRP A 73 -1.30 -4.53 15.78
C TRP A 73 -0.87 -3.82 17.07
N PRO A 74 0.33 -4.10 17.61
CA PRO A 74 0.84 -3.38 18.77
C PRO A 74 1.14 -1.92 18.43
N LEU A 75 0.65 -1.04 19.31
CA LEU A 75 0.97 0.39 19.40
C LEU A 75 2.47 0.63 19.63
#